data_AF-A0AAJ1XCV6-F1
#
_entry.id   AF-A0AAJ1XCV6-F1
#
_cell.length_a   1.000
_cell.length_b   1.000
_cell.length_c   1.000
_cell.angle_alpha   90.00
_cell.angle_beta   90.00
_cell.angle_gamma   90.00
#
_symmetry.space_group_name_H-M   'P 1'
#
loop_
_entity.id
_entity.type
_entity.pdbx_description
1 polymer ?
#
loop_
_entity_poly.entity_id
_entity_poly.type
_entity_poly.pdbx_seq_one_letter_code
_entity_poly.pdbx_strand_id
1 'polypeptide(L)'
;MSDKQVTKKQTAPAPALPCLSPHQLEVARELAQEGNREHTIRRALGLTPAQWKRLKEDSEEGELSPLALALEEGRAEGAGEIVAFMKDKMKNEGDIRAAEWLADRIYKINKGDGNNEDAPRVLIQINAALSPEDYGRIINVERA
;
A
#
# COMPACT_ATOMS: atom_id res chain seq x y z
N MET A 1 16.15 -20.27 -51.83
CA MET A 1 16.38 -19.87 -50.43
C MET A 1 15.81 -18.47 -50.28
N SER A 2 14.73 -18.30 -49.52
CA SER A 2 14.05 -17.00 -49.40
C SER A 2 14.48 -16.33 -48.11
N ASP A 3 15.28 -15.27 -48.24
CA ASP A 3 15.68 -14.41 -47.13
C ASP A 3 14.46 -13.68 -46.54
N LYS A 4 14.03 -14.12 -45.36
CA LYS A 4 13.09 -13.35 -44.54
C LYS A 4 13.87 -12.21 -43.89
N GLN A 5 13.79 -11.01 -44.48
CA GLN A 5 14.22 -9.79 -43.83
C GLN A 5 13.38 -9.58 -42.56
N VAL A 6 14.01 -9.77 -41.40
CA VAL A 6 13.48 -9.36 -40.10
C VAL A 6 13.57 -7.84 -40.05
N THR A 7 12.48 -7.16 -40.39
CA THR A 7 12.33 -5.73 -40.14
C THR A 7 12.39 -5.49 -38.63
N LYS A 8 13.54 -4.99 -38.15
CA LYS A 8 13.66 -4.42 -36.80
C LYS A 8 12.58 -3.36 -36.65
N LYS A 9 11.54 -3.64 -35.84
CA LYS A 9 10.61 -2.61 -35.37
C LYS A 9 11.46 -1.54 -34.70
N GLN A 10 11.57 -0.36 -35.32
CA GLN A 10 12.13 0.82 -34.68
C GLN A 10 11.28 1.09 -33.44
N THR A 11 11.84 0.81 -32.27
CA THR A 11 11.22 1.15 -30.99
C THR A 11 11.13 2.66 -30.95
N ALA A 12 9.90 3.19 -30.93
CA ALA A 12 9.68 4.62 -30.74
C ALA A 12 10.40 5.08 -29.45
N PRO A 13 11.00 6.28 -29.44
CA PRO A 13 11.67 6.79 -28.26
C PRO A 13 10.71 6.77 -27.07
N ALA A 14 11.20 6.30 -25.92
CA ALA A 14 10.39 6.23 -24.72
C ALA A 14 9.85 7.64 -24.39
N PRO A 15 8.54 7.78 -24.10
CA PRO A 15 7.98 9.09 -23.76
C PRO A 15 8.71 9.67 -22.55
N ALA A 16 8.96 10.97 -22.58
CA ALA A 16 9.54 11.69 -21.45
C ALA A 16 8.68 11.46 -20.20
N LEU A 17 9.35 11.20 -19.08
CA LEU A 17 8.68 11.02 -17.81
C LEU A 17 8.27 12.39 -17.27
N PRO A 18 6.97 12.61 -16.98
CA PRO A 18 6.56 13.83 -16.31
C PRO A 18 7.06 13.82 -14.86
N CYS A 19 7.55 14.96 -14.38
CA CYS A 19 7.80 15.16 -12.96
C CYS A 19 6.44 15.39 -12.28
N LEU A 20 6.05 14.53 -11.35
CA LEU A 20 4.81 14.70 -10.59
C LEU A 20 4.98 15.81 -9.56
N SER A 21 4.07 16.78 -9.56
CA SER A 21 4.01 17.80 -8.51
C SER A 21 3.59 17.18 -7.17
N PRO A 22 3.91 17.84 -6.03
CA PRO A 22 3.46 17.39 -4.71
C PRO A 22 1.94 17.18 -4.64
N HIS A 23 1.15 18.05 -5.27
CA HIS A 23 -0.31 17.91 -5.32
C HIS A 23 -0.75 16.65 -6.08
N GLN A 24 -0.08 16.29 -7.18
CA GLN A 24 -0.40 15.06 -7.90
C GLN A 24 -0.05 13.80 -7.09
N LEU A 25 0.99 13.85 -6.27
CA LEU A 25 1.30 12.77 -5.33
C LEU A 25 0.24 12.67 -4.22
N GLU A 26 -0.28 13.80 -3.74
CA GLU A 26 -1.41 13.83 -2.79
C GLU A 26 -2.66 13.18 -3.38
N VAL A 27 -3.05 13.56 -4.61
CA VAL A 27 -4.19 12.93 -5.29
C VAL A 27 -3.98 11.41 -5.45
N ALA A 28 -2.75 10.96 -5.70
CA ALA A 28 -2.45 9.54 -5.77
C ALA A 28 -2.63 8.85 -4.40
N ARG A 29 -2.20 9.50 -3.31
CA ARG A 29 -2.35 9.02 -1.93
C ARG A 29 -3.82 8.92 -1.53
N GLU A 30 -4.58 9.99 -1.71
CA GLU A 30 -6.02 10.05 -1.38
C GLU A 30 -6.80 8.96 -2.13
N LEU A 31 -6.60 8.84 -3.45
CA LEU A 31 -7.30 7.82 -4.23
C LEU A 31 -6.89 6.41 -3.81
N ALA A 32 -5.63 6.19 -3.41
CA ALA A 32 -5.16 4.90 -2.91
C ALA A 32 -5.74 4.57 -1.53
N GLN A 33 -5.89 5.56 -0.66
CA GLN A 33 -6.56 5.45 0.65
C GLN A 33 -8.03 5.06 0.50
N GLU A 34 -8.73 5.64 -0.47
CA GLU A 34 -10.10 5.24 -0.82
C GLU A 34 -10.20 3.83 -1.46
N GLY A 35 -9.07 3.18 -1.75
CA GLY A 35 -9.05 1.84 -2.35
C GLY A 35 -9.27 1.83 -3.87
N ASN A 36 -9.05 2.96 -4.56
CA ASN A 36 -9.19 3.01 -6.02
C ASN A 36 -8.17 2.09 -6.71
N ARG A 37 -8.60 1.47 -7.81
CA ARG A 37 -7.74 0.61 -8.63
C ARG A 37 -6.68 1.45 -9.36
N GLU A 38 -5.50 0.87 -9.61
CA GLU A 38 -4.37 1.58 -10.23
C GLU A 38 -4.71 2.27 -11.55
N HIS A 39 -5.58 1.66 -12.38
CA HIS A 39 -5.96 2.25 -13.66
C HIS A 39 -6.82 3.52 -13.50
N THR A 40 -7.57 3.66 -12.40
CA THR A 40 -8.33 4.87 -12.05
C THR A 40 -7.37 5.97 -11.63
N ILE A 41 -6.46 5.67 -10.70
CA ILE A 41 -5.44 6.63 -10.20
C ILE A 41 -4.59 7.13 -11.37
N ARG A 42 -4.09 6.22 -12.22
CA ARG A 42 -3.33 6.56 -13.42
C ARG A 42 -4.09 7.54 -14.34
N ARG A 43 -5.39 7.32 -14.55
CA ARG A 43 -6.23 8.19 -15.39
C ARG A 43 -6.42 9.56 -14.75
N ALA A 44 -6.62 9.62 -13.43
CA ALA A 44 -6.74 10.88 -12.68
C ALA A 44 -5.46 11.72 -12.80
N LEU A 45 -4.29 11.09 -12.79
CA LEU A 45 -3.00 11.76 -12.99
C LEU A 45 -2.68 12.09 -14.45
N GLY A 46 -3.54 11.72 -15.41
CA GLY A 46 -3.31 11.95 -16.85
C GLY A 46 -2.15 11.13 -17.45
N LEU A 47 -1.77 10.02 -16.79
CA LEU A 47 -0.58 9.24 -17.17
C LEU A 47 -0.92 8.15 -18.18
N THR A 48 -0.02 7.95 -19.15
CA THR A 48 -0.06 6.75 -20.01
C THR A 48 0.33 5.50 -19.21
N PRO A 49 -0.05 4.28 -19.65
CA PRO A 49 0.39 3.04 -19.01
C PRO A 49 1.92 2.89 -18.93
N ALA A 50 2.65 3.38 -19.94
CA ALA A 50 4.11 3.33 -19.95
C ALA A 50 4.72 4.29 -18.91
N GLN A 51 4.21 5.52 -18.80
CA GLN A 51 4.64 6.48 -17.78
C GLN A 51 4.32 5.98 -16.37
N TRP A 52 3.13 5.42 -16.15
CA TRP A 52 2.74 4.83 -14.88
C TRP A 52 3.71 3.75 -14.41
N LYS A 53 4.03 2.79 -15.29
CA LYS A 53 4.96 1.70 -14.94
C LYS A 53 6.32 2.25 -14.53
N ARG A 54 6.87 3.15 -15.34
CA ARG A 54 8.19 3.75 -15.10
C ARG A 54 8.23 4.67 -13.88
N LEU A 55 7.17 5.44 -13.61
CA LEU A 55 7.11 6.32 -12.43
C LEU A 55 6.99 5.57 -11.11
N LYS A 56 6.63 4.28 -11.15
CA LYS A 56 6.58 3.40 -9.98
C LYS A 56 7.87 2.61 -9.76
N GLU A 57 8.82 2.64 -10.69
CA GLU A 57 10.09 1.92 -10.55
C GLU A 57 10.90 2.52 -9.39
N ASP A 58 11.33 1.68 -8.46
CA ASP A 58 12.15 2.11 -7.32
C ASP A 58 13.50 2.66 -7.79
N SER A 59 14.13 3.45 -6.93
CA SER A 59 15.49 3.93 -7.17
C SER A 59 16.48 2.77 -7.22
N GLU A 60 17.67 3.00 -7.82
CA GLU A 60 18.74 1.99 -7.85
C GLU A 60 19.21 1.58 -6.44
N GLU A 61 18.95 2.42 -5.43
CA GLU A 61 19.27 2.17 -4.02
C GLU A 61 18.18 1.37 -3.28
N GLY A 62 17.08 1.01 -3.98
CA GLY A 62 15.97 0.22 -3.44
C GLY A 62 14.92 1.05 -2.69
N GLU A 63 15.02 2.38 -2.71
CA GLU A 63 14.00 3.26 -2.16
C GLU A 63 12.80 3.38 -3.11
N LEU A 64 11.59 3.36 -2.55
CA LEU A 64 10.36 3.56 -3.31
C LEU A 64 10.40 4.87 -4.08
N SER A 65 9.99 4.82 -5.35
CA SER A 65 9.73 6.06 -6.10
C SER A 65 8.71 6.95 -5.37
N PRO A 66 8.71 8.27 -5.59
CA PRO A 66 7.73 9.17 -4.96
C PRO A 66 6.28 8.75 -5.21
N LEU A 67 5.97 8.23 -6.41
CA LEU A 67 4.64 7.71 -6.72
C LEU A 67 4.37 6.40 -5.99
N ALA A 68 5.32 5.45 -5.96
CA ALA A 68 5.13 4.20 -5.24
C ALA A 68 4.95 4.43 -3.73
N LEU A 69 5.73 5.34 -3.14
CA LEU A 69 5.60 5.73 -1.74
C LEU A 69 4.21 6.31 -1.45
N ALA A 70 3.74 7.28 -2.23
CA ALA A 70 2.40 7.87 -2.03
C ALA A 70 1.28 6.82 -2.11
N LEU A 71 1.40 5.85 -3.02
CA LEU A 71 0.43 4.76 -3.15
C LEU A 71 0.46 3.80 -1.95
N GLU A 72 1.65 3.46 -1.44
CA GLU A 72 1.78 2.59 -0.27
C GLU A 72 1.28 3.28 1.01
N GLU A 73 1.62 4.55 1.21
CA GLU A 73 1.12 5.36 2.33
C GLU A 73 -0.41 5.40 2.35
N GLY A 74 -1.03 5.78 1.23
CA GLY A 74 -2.49 5.86 1.12
C GLY A 74 -3.15 4.50 1.40
N ARG A 75 -2.63 3.41 0.82
CA ARG A 75 -3.16 2.05 1.08
C ARG A 75 -3.05 1.65 2.55
N ALA A 76 -1.92 1.97 3.20
CA ALA A 76 -1.70 1.65 4.60
C ALA A 76 -2.66 2.44 5.50
N GLU A 77 -2.86 3.73 5.21
CA GLU A 77 -3.81 4.59 5.93
C GLU A 77 -5.25 4.08 5.78
N GLY A 78 -5.72 3.88 4.54
CA GLY A 78 -7.08 3.38 4.29
C GLY A 78 -7.35 2.00 4.88
N ALA A 79 -6.35 1.11 4.88
CA ALA A 79 -6.46 -0.17 5.56
C ALA A 79 -6.55 -0.01 7.09
N GLY A 80 -5.83 0.97 7.66
CA GLY A 80 -5.94 1.34 9.07
C GLY A 80 -7.35 1.81 9.44
N GLU A 81 -7.97 2.63 8.61
CA GLU A 81 -9.36 3.10 8.78
C GLU A 81 -10.36 1.96 8.76
N ILE A 82 -10.25 1.02 7.81
CA ILE A 82 -11.13 -0.16 7.74
C ILE A 82 -10.97 -1.01 9.01
N VAL A 83 -9.74 -1.23 9.47
CA VAL A 83 -9.50 -1.98 10.72
C VAL A 83 -10.10 -1.26 11.92
N ALA A 84 -9.99 0.07 12.00
CA ALA A 84 -10.60 0.86 13.06
C ALA A 84 -12.14 0.75 13.03
N PHE A 85 -12.74 0.90 11.85
CA PHE A 85 -14.18 0.74 11.64
C PHE A 85 -14.68 -0.64 12.07
N MET A 86 -13.98 -1.71 11.67
CA MET A 86 -14.37 -3.08 12.05
C MET A 86 -14.21 -3.34 13.55
N LYS A 87 -13.18 -2.76 14.19
CA LYS A 87 -13.03 -2.82 15.65
C LYS A 87 -14.17 -2.11 16.36
N ASP A 88 -14.62 -0.97 15.84
CA ASP A 88 -15.74 -0.22 16.38
C ASP A 88 -17.04 -1.04 16.31
N LYS A 89 -17.39 -1.57 15.13
CA LYS A 89 -18.54 -2.47 14.96
C LYS A 89 -18.50 -3.68 15.89
N MET A 90 -17.33 -4.31 16.02
CA MET A 90 -17.17 -5.45 16.92
C MET A 90 -17.42 -5.06 18.38
N LYS A 91 -16.80 -3.98 18.86
CA LYS A 91 -16.84 -3.60 20.29
C LYS A 91 -18.15 -2.93 20.71
N ASN A 92 -18.67 -2.04 19.87
CA ASN A 92 -19.78 -1.17 20.21
C ASN A 92 -21.13 -1.72 19.73
N GLU A 93 -21.15 -2.41 18.59
CA GLU A 93 -22.38 -3.01 18.04
C GLU A 93 -22.50 -4.52 18.32
N GLY A 94 -21.43 -5.14 18.82
CA GLY A 94 -21.38 -6.59 19.04
C GLY A 94 -21.41 -7.41 17.73
N ASP A 95 -20.96 -6.81 16.62
CA ASP A 95 -21.02 -7.44 15.30
C ASP A 95 -20.03 -8.62 15.19
N ILE A 96 -20.58 -9.83 15.20
CA ILE A 96 -19.81 -11.09 15.11
C ILE A 96 -19.10 -11.20 13.76
N ARG A 97 -19.68 -10.68 12.67
CA ARG A 97 -19.03 -10.72 11.34
C ARG A 97 -17.80 -9.80 11.31
N ALA A 98 -17.85 -8.69 12.03
CA ALA A 98 -16.68 -7.84 12.19
C ALA A 98 -15.56 -8.55 12.97
N ALA A 99 -15.90 -9.32 14.00
CA ALA A 99 -14.95 -10.16 14.74
C ALA A 99 -14.33 -11.26 13.86
N GLU A 100 -15.14 -11.98 13.09
CA GLU A 100 -14.68 -13.02 12.15
C GLU A 100 -13.74 -12.45 11.09
N TRP A 101 -14.10 -11.30 10.52
CA TRP A 101 -13.26 -10.60 9.53
C TRP A 101 -11.92 -10.17 10.12
N LEU A 102 -11.92 -9.59 11.33
CA LEU A 102 -10.71 -9.19 12.04
C LEU A 102 -9.82 -10.41 12.36
N ALA A 103 -10.42 -11.52 12.79
CA ALA A 103 -9.70 -12.76 13.08
C ALA A 103 -9.04 -13.36 11.82
N ASP A 104 -9.77 -13.44 10.70
CA ASP A 104 -9.23 -13.88 9.41
C ASP A 104 -8.07 -12.98 8.95
N ARG A 105 -8.21 -11.66 9.10
CA ARG A 105 -7.20 -10.70 8.69
C ARG A 105 -5.93 -10.78 9.54
N ILE A 106 -6.05 -10.84 10.88
CA ILE A 106 -4.92 -10.99 11.80
C ILE A 106 -4.19 -12.33 11.56
N TYR A 107 -4.93 -13.40 11.29
CA TYR A 107 -4.35 -14.70 10.95
C TYR A 107 -3.53 -14.66 9.66
N LYS A 108 -4.04 -14.02 8.61
CA LYS A 108 -3.32 -13.85 7.33
C LYS A 108 -2.08 -12.96 7.44
N ILE A 109 -2.13 -11.92 8.29
CA ILE A 109 -0.98 -11.07 8.61
C ILE A 109 0.12 -11.89 9.30
N ASN A 110 -0.24 -12.69 10.31
CA ASN A 110 0.73 -13.46 11.11
C ASN A 110 1.36 -14.65 10.39
N LYS A 111 0.74 -15.16 9.32
CA LYS A 111 1.25 -16.31 8.53
C LYS A 111 2.13 -15.90 7.34
N GLY A 112 2.29 -14.61 7.06
CA GLY A 112 3.03 -14.14 5.87
C GLY A 112 2.33 -14.45 4.53
N ASP A 113 1.12 -15.01 4.57
CA ASP A 113 0.29 -15.38 3.40
C ASP A 113 -0.61 -14.21 2.95
N GLY A 114 -0.48 -13.06 3.59
CA GLY A 114 -1.05 -11.79 3.16
C GLY A 114 -0.47 -11.24 1.84
N ASN A 115 0.48 -11.95 1.23
CA ASN A 115 1.15 -11.60 -0.03
C ASN A 115 0.39 -11.99 -1.30
N ASN A 116 -0.84 -12.48 -1.20
CA ASN A 116 -1.69 -12.67 -2.37
C ASN A 116 -2.11 -11.31 -2.95
N GLU A 117 -1.92 -11.14 -4.26
CA GLU A 117 -1.91 -9.89 -5.03
C GLU A 117 -3.17 -8.98 -4.93
N ASP A 118 -4.20 -9.39 -4.18
CA ASP A 118 -5.46 -8.66 -3.97
C ASP A 118 -5.70 -8.20 -2.51
N ALA A 119 -4.75 -8.42 -1.60
CA ALA A 119 -4.87 -7.93 -0.22
C ALA A 119 -4.17 -6.55 -0.06
N PRO A 120 -4.85 -5.50 0.47
CA PRO A 120 -4.19 -4.23 0.75
C PRO A 120 -3.03 -4.44 1.72
N ARG A 121 -1.85 -3.95 1.33
CA ARG A 121 -0.60 -4.07 2.09
C ARG A 121 -0.65 -3.12 3.28
N VAL A 122 -0.40 -3.64 4.48
CA VAL A 122 -0.16 -2.83 5.68
C VAL A 122 1.16 -3.27 6.25
N LEU A 123 2.20 -2.46 6.06
CA LEU A 123 3.46 -2.61 6.77
C LEU A 123 3.32 -1.87 8.11
N ILE A 124 2.99 -2.58 9.19
CA ILE A 124 3.04 -2.00 10.53
C ILE A 124 4.48 -2.15 11.03
N GLN A 125 5.28 -1.11 10.87
CA GLN A 125 6.60 -1.03 11.49
C GLN A 125 6.42 -0.54 12.94
N ILE A 126 6.33 -1.48 13.89
CA ILE A 126 6.34 -1.14 15.31
C ILE A 126 7.79 -0.83 15.73
N ASN A 127 8.17 0.44 15.70
CA ASN A 127 9.37 0.90 16.40
C ASN A 127 9.05 1.06 17.88
N ALA A 128 9.13 -0.04 18.64
CA ALA A 128 9.08 0.01 20.10
C ALA A 128 10.04 -1.02 20.70
N ALA A 129 11.34 -0.71 20.67
CA ALA A 129 12.23 -1.27 21.69
C ALA A 129 12.00 -0.48 22.98
N LEU A 130 10.88 -0.74 23.67
CA LEU A 130 10.73 -0.30 25.06
C LEU A 130 11.72 -1.10 25.90
N SER A 131 12.46 -0.40 26.76
CA SER A 131 13.39 -1.07 27.68
C SER A 131 12.59 -1.93 28.68
N PRO A 132 13.19 -2.98 29.26
CA PRO A 132 12.54 -3.78 30.31
C PRO A 132 12.01 -2.92 31.49
N GLU A 133 12.65 -1.78 31.78
CA GLU A 133 12.21 -0.84 32.81
C GLU A 133 10.91 -0.10 32.43
N ASP A 134 10.75 0.28 31.16
CA ASP A 134 9.54 0.95 30.69
C ASP A 134 8.33 0.02 30.72
N TYR A 135 8.54 -1.27 30.50
CA TYR A 135 7.51 -2.31 30.69
C TYR A 135 6.99 -2.35 32.13
N GLY A 136 7.87 -2.20 33.12
CA GLY A 136 7.53 -2.28 34.54
C GLY A 136 6.68 -1.12 35.05
N ARG A 137 6.73 0.04 34.40
CA ARG A 137 5.97 1.25 34.81
C ARG A 137 4.52 1.27 34.30
N ILE A 138 4.21 0.49 33.27
CA ILE A 138 2.89 0.50 32.62
C ILE A 138 1.95 -0.53 33.25
N ILE A 139 2.48 -1.55 33.92
CA ILE A 139 1.68 -2.58 34.59
C ILE A 139 1.44 -2.18 36.05
N ASN A 140 0.32 -1.50 36.31
CA ASN A 140 -0.23 -1.40 37.67
C ASN A 140 -0.93 -2.71 38.03
N VAL A 141 -0.28 -3.57 38.80
CA VAL A 141 -0.94 -4.70 39.47
C VAL A 141 -1.42 -4.23 40.83
N GLU A 142 -2.71 -3.92 40.98
CA GLU A 142 -3.33 -3.85 42.30
C GLU A 142 -3.29 -5.25 42.92
N ARG A 143 -2.58 -5.39 44.04
CA ARG A 143 -2.62 -6.59 44.87
C ARG A 143 -3.75 -6.44 45.89
N ALA A 144 -4.71 -7.36 45.86
CA ALA A 144 -5.61 -7.62 46.98
C ALA A 144 -4.89 -8.39 48.09
#